data_AF-A0A943JYZ5-F1
#
_entry.id   AF-A0A943JYZ5-F1
#
_cell.length_a   1.000
_cell.length_b   1.000
_cell.length_c   1.000
_cell.angle_alpha   90.00
_cell.angle_beta   90.00
_cell.angle_gamma   90.00
#
_symmetry.space_group_name_H-M   'P 1'
#
loop_
_entity.id
_entity.type
_entity.pdbx_description
1 polymer ?
#
loop_
_entity_poly.entity_id
_entity_poly.type
_entity_poly.pdbx_seq_one_letter_code
_entity_poly.pdbx_strand_id
1 'polypeptide(L)'
;MINYLQNNYSFTGKSPLPKNIKEVKRVFFSEFADVKKPASYSSLPKEKQIELAKEIKESNMLLRVIRELQHTAYEEGGNFEVFRRLIGMLKTFKVGNCAELAETGKTICKMNRINNCDIFTLHAKSPDGKIRALDQTMIAFKVPKSKNNRITKKNGTMFEPAPDIPVLDLYMNGFSGNVRQSRKIYSSFGLKPDEKLLFKPENTYEPDINTIEKLRQEFPGLVFNK
;
A
#
# COMPACT_ATOMS: atom_id res chain seq x y z
N MET A 1 2.32 -14.96 36.34
CA MET A 1 2.43 -16.22 35.58
C MET A 1 1.96 -15.93 34.17
N ILE A 2 2.90 -15.78 33.22
CA ILE A 2 2.60 -15.39 31.83
C ILE A 2 2.18 -16.67 31.09
N ASN A 3 0.92 -16.76 30.68
CA ASN A 3 0.47 -17.83 29.80
C ASN A 3 1.15 -17.66 28.44
N TYR A 4 2.23 -18.40 28.25
CA TYR A 4 2.72 -18.78 26.93
C TYR A 4 1.55 -19.41 26.19
N LEU A 5 0.98 -18.68 25.23
CA LEU A 5 0.12 -19.28 24.22
C LEU A 5 0.99 -20.30 23.48
N GLN A 6 0.84 -21.56 23.89
CA GLN A 6 1.38 -22.71 23.20
C GLN A 6 1.05 -22.60 21.72
N ASN A 7 2.10 -22.79 20.92
CA ASN A 7 2.10 -22.88 19.47
C ASN A 7 1.31 -24.10 18.96
N ASN A 8 0.01 -24.20 19.27
CA ASN A 8 -0.88 -25.20 18.70
C ASN A 8 -1.67 -24.57 17.54
N TYR A 9 -0.95 -24.15 16.49
CA TYR A 9 -1.57 -24.01 15.18
C TYR A 9 -1.49 -25.36 14.47
N SER A 10 -2.57 -26.14 14.57
CA SER A 10 -2.81 -27.27 13.68
C SER A 10 -2.76 -26.77 12.23
N PHE A 11 -1.76 -27.22 11.48
CA PHE A 11 -1.51 -26.84 10.10
C PHE A 11 -2.60 -27.42 9.19
N THR A 12 -3.68 -26.66 8.94
CA THR A 12 -4.79 -27.07 8.07
C THR A 12 -4.50 -26.89 6.57
N GLY A 13 -3.23 -26.74 6.18
CA GLY A 13 -2.80 -26.62 4.77
C GLY A 13 -3.26 -25.34 4.04
N LYS A 14 -4.18 -24.54 4.60
CA LYS A 14 -4.61 -23.25 4.05
C LYS A 14 -3.89 -22.10 4.77
N SER A 15 -3.01 -21.41 4.03
CA SER A 15 -2.37 -20.17 4.50
C SER A 15 -3.43 -19.19 5.04
N PRO A 16 -3.32 -18.68 6.28
CA PRO A 16 -4.29 -17.73 6.85
C PRO A 16 -4.26 -16.35 6.15
N LEU A 17 -3.21 -16.10 5.35
CA LEU A 17 -2.95 -14.81 4.70
C LEU A 17 -4.15 -14.20 3.93
N PRO A 18 -4.90 -14.92 3.06
CA PRO A 18 -6.02 -14.31 2.35
C PRO A 18 -7.14 -13.86 3.29
N LYS A 19 -7.39 -14.60 4.39
CA LYS A 19 -8.33 -14.18 5.43
C LYS A 19 -7.81 -12.92 6.12
N ASN A 20 -6.55 -12.90 6.52
CA ASN A 20 -5.95 -11.74 7.20
C ASN A 20 -5.93 -10.49 6.31
N ILE A 21 -5.68 -10.61 5.00
CA ILE A 21 -5.77 -9.48 4.06
C ILE A 21 -7.19 -8.91 4.01
N LYS A 22 -8.22 -9.78 4.00
CA LYS A 22 -9.63 -9.34 4.07
C LYS A 22 -9.94 -8.61 5.38
N GLU A 23 -9.41 -9.09 6.50
CA GLU A 23 -9.55 -8.44 7.80
C GLU A 23 -8.86 -7.07 7.82
N VAL A 24 -7.62 -6.96 7.32
CA VAL A 24 -6.92 -5.67 7.13
C VAL A 24 -7.75 -4.72 6.28
N LYS A 25 -8.28 -5.18 5.15
CA LYS A 25 -9.17 -4.38 4.32
C LYS A 25 -10.36 -3.89 5.14
N ARG A 26 -11.01 -4.75 5.91
CA ARG A 26 -12.19 -4.37 6.71
C ARG A 26 -11.85 -3.29 7.72
N VAL A 27 -10.79 -3.45 8.52
CA VAL A 27 -10.40 -2.45 9.53
C VAL A 27 -9.90 -1.15 8.89
N PHE A 28 -9.27 -1.23 7.71
CA PHE A 28 -8.91 -0.03 6.96
C PHE A 28 -10.17 0.75 6.58
N PHE A 29 -11.14 0.11 5.93
CA PHE A 29 -12.33 0.80 5.46
C PHE A 29 -13.30 1.17 6.59
N SER A 30 -13.25 0.55 7.77
CA SER A 30 -14.02 1.05 8.92
C SER A 30 -13.52 2.40 9.42
N GLU A 31 -12.23 2.70 9.24
CA GLU A 31 -11.61 3.96 9.71
C GLU A 31 -11.47 5.01 8.61
N PHE A 32 -11.40 4.58 7.34
CA PHE A 32 -11.01 5.41 6.21
C PHE A 32 -11.95 5.32 4.99
N ALA A 33 -13.20 4.86 5.15
CA ALA A 33 -14.15 4.75 4.03
C ALA A 33 -14.41 6.08 3.32
N ASP A 34 -14.33 7.19 4.03
CA ASP A 34 -14.58 8.54 3.54
C ASP A 34 -13.34 9.25 2.97
N VAL A 35 -12.18 8.58 2.96
CA VAL A 35 -10.96 9.13 2.35
C VAL A 35 -11.17 9.23 0.83
N LYS A 36 -11.17 10.46 0.33
CA LYS A 36 -11.21 10.77 -1.09
C LYS A 36 -9.92 10.31 -1.76
N LYS A 37 -10.08 9.70 -2.92
CA LYS A 37 -9.01 9.14 -3.73
C LYS A 37 -8.89 9.99 -4.99
N PRO A 38 -8.02 11.01 -4.99
CA PRO A 38 -7.84 11.86 -6.14
C PRO A 38 -7.45 10.98 -7.33
N ALA A 39 -8.22 11.04 -8.42
CA ALA A 39 -7.96 10.26 -9.63
C ALA A 39 -6.50 10.43 -10.07
N SER A 40 -5.88 9.40 -10.68
CA SER A 40 -4.59 9.60 -11.34
C SER A 40 -4.81 10.56 -12.52
N TYR A 41 -4.58 11.84 -12.28
CA TYR A 41 -5.04 12.92 -13.15
C TYR A 41 -4.33 12.92 -14.51
N SER A 42 -3.15 12.29 -14.61
CA SER A 42 -2.44 12.04 -15.87
C SER A 42 -3.24 11.16 -16.86
N SER A 43 -4.13 10.32 -16.35
CA SER A 43 -4.90 9.36 -17.13
C SER A 43 -6.29 9.83 -17.56
N LEU A 44 -6.76 10.97 -17.03
CA LEU A 44 -8.08 11.53 -17.39
C LEU A 44 -8.02 12.25 -18.75
N PRO A 45 -9.11 12.25 -19.55
CA PRO A 45 -9.22 13.11 -20.73
C PRO A 45 -9.03 14.59 -20.38
N LYS A 46 -8.45 15.37 -21.29
CA LYS A 46 -8.15 16.80 -21.05
C LYS A 46 -9.40 17.59 -20.67
N GLU A 47 -10.56 17.30 -21.27
CA GLU A 47 -11.80 18.01 -20.94
C GLU A 47 -12.20 17.79 -19.47
N LYS A 48 -12.08 16.56 -18.96
CA LYS A 48 -12.37 16.24 -17.55
C LYS A 48 -11.35 16.82 -16.59
N GLN A 49 -10.08 16.92 -16.99
CA GLN A 49 -9.07 17.60 -16.18
C GLN A 49 -9.37 19.09 -16.01
N ILE A 50 -9.87 19.75 -17.06
CA ILE A 50 -10.25 21.16 -17.02
C ILE A 50 -11.48 21.36 -16.11
N GLU A 51 -12.49 20.50 -16.26
CA GLU A 51 -13.70 20.52 -15.42
C GLU A 51 -13.37 20.38 -13.92
N LEU A 52 -12.44 19.49 -13.59
CA LEU A 52 -12.07 19.17 -12.22
C LEU A 52 -10.88 20.00 -11.69
N ALA A 53 -10.34 20.95 -12.46
CA ALA A 53 -9.06 21.61 -12.19
C ALA A 53 -8.96 22.22 -10.79
N LYS A 54 -10.06 22.78 -10.26
CA LYS A 54 -10.09 23.35 -8.91
C LYS A 54 -10.00 22.28 -7.82
N GLU A 55 -10.80 21.22 -7.92
CA GLU A 55 -10.78 20.09 -6.99
C GLU A 55 -9.42 19.37 -7.01
N ILE A 56 -8.84 19.25 -8.21
CA ILE A 56 -7.49 18.71 -8.44
C ILE A 56 -6.46 19.56 -7.69
N LYS A 57 -6.51 20.89 -7.84
CA LYS A 57 -5.58 21.79 -7.19
C LYS A 57 -5.65 21.69 -5.66
N GLU A 58 -6.86 21.68 -5.11
CA GLU A 58 -7.08 21.56 -3.65
C GLU A 58 -6.58 20.22 -3.10
N SER A 59 -6.93 19.11 -3.76
CA SER A 59 -6.47 17.78 -3.35
C SER A 59 -4.95 17.64 -3.41
N ASN A 60 -4.32 18.16 -4.47
CA ASN A 60 -2.86 18.13 -4.61
C ASN A 60 -2.15 19.01 -3.58
N MET A 61 -2.73 20.15 -3.20
CA MET A 61 -2.19 20.98 -2.13
C MET A 61 -2.20 20.23 -0.78
N LEU A 62 -3.32 19.58 -0.43
CA LEU A 62 -3.41 18.77 0.79
C LEU A 62 -2.40 17.62 0.78
N LEU A 63 -2.28 16.90 -0.33
CA LEU A 63 -1.28 15.83 -0.48
C LEU A 63 0.15 16.34 -0.32
N ARG A 64 0.47 17.54 -0.83
CA ARG A 64 1.80 18.14 -0.66
C ARG A 64 2.09 18.44 0.81
N VAL A 65 1.11 18.99 1.54
CA VAL A 65 1.23 19.25 2.98
C VAL A 65 1.45 17.95 3.75
N ILE A 66 0.70 16.89 3.41
CA ILE A 66 0.85 15.57 4.04
C ILE A 66 2.29 15.04 3.87
N ARG A 67 2.83 15.09 2.65
CA ARG A 67 4.18 14.60 2.35
C ARG A 67 5.27 15.40 3.07
N GLU A 68 5.14 16.72 3.12
CA GLU A 68 6.11 17.58 3.82
C GLU A 68 6.14 17.26 5.32
N LEU A 69 4.96 17.19 5.96
CA LEU A 69 4.86 16.94 7.39
C LEU A 69 5.31 15.52 7.78
N GLN A 70 5.24 14.55 6.86
CA GLN A 70 5.80 13.21 7.04
C GLN A 70 7.33 13.22 6.95
N HIS A 71 7.89 13.95 5.99
CA HIS A 71 9.34 14.13 5.86
C HIS A 71 9.93 14.73 7.14
N THR A 72 9.35 15.84 7.61
CA THR A 72 9.78 16.50 8.85
C THR A 72 9.62 15.59 10.07
N ALA A 73 8.54 14.80 10.15
CA ALA A 73 8.33 13.88 11.27
C ALA A 73 9.44 12.82 11.39
N TYR A 74 10.00 12.39 10.26
CA TYR A 74 11.12 11.47 10.27
C TYR A 74 12.38 12.13 10.83
N GLU A 75 12.69 13.34 10.35
CA GLU A 75 13.90 14.08 10.74
C GLU A 75 13.88 14.49 12.21
N GLU A 76 12.71 14.89 12.74
CA GLU A 76 12.57 15.47 14.08
C GLU A 76 12.06 14.50 15.15
N GLY A 77 11.26 13.49 14.78
CA GLY A 77 10.49 12.66 15.72
C GLY A 77 10.73 11.15 15.62
N GLY A 78 11.56 10.71 14.67
CA GLY A 78 11.86 9.31 14.44
C GLY A 78 10.71 8.50 13.81
N ASN A 79 10.91 7.18 13.71
CA ASN A 79 10.09 6.27 12.90
C ASN A 79 8.60 6.23 13.32
N PHE A 80 8.32 6.32 14.63
CA PHE A 80 6.95 6.30 15.15
C PHE A 80 6.11 7.50 14.70
N GLU A 81 6.67 8.72 14.78
CA GLU A 81 5.95 9.94 14.42
C GLU A 81 5.58 9.98 12.93
N VAL A 82 6.41 9.41 12.06
CA VAL A 82 6.11 9.29 10.62
C VAL A 82 4.79 8.54 10.39
N PHE A 83 4.68 7.33 10.95
CA PHE A 83 3.51 6.49 10.76
C PHE A 83 2.28 7.02 11.52
N ARG A 84 2.48 7.58 12.72
CA ARG A 84 1.43 8.21 13.51
C ARG A 84 0.81 9.38 12.75
N ARG A 85 1.64 10.27 12.18
CA ARG A 85 1.17 11.40 11.37
C ARG A 85 0.51 10.95 10.07
N LEU A 86 1.06 9.95 9.37
CA LEU A 86 0.43 9.40 8.16
C LEU A 86 -1.01 8.91 8.45
N ILE A 87 -1.20 8.10 9.49
CA ILE A 87 -2.52 7.61 9.92
C ILE A 87 -3.42 8.79 10.32
N GLY A 88 -2.92 9.70 11.15
CA GLY A 88 -3.66 10.88 11.61
C GLY A 88 -4.09 11.81 10.48
N MET A 89 -3.24 12.00 9.47
CA MET A 89 -3.54 12.85 8.31
C MET A 89 -4.62 12.26 7.41
N LEU A 90 -4.60 10.95 7.17
CA LEU A 90 -5.71 10.31 6.45
C LEU A 90 -7.02 10.45 7.23
N LYS A 91 -6.98 10.37 8.57
CA LYS A 91 -8.15 10.63 9.42
C LYS A 91 -8.62 12.08 9.37
N THR A 92 -7.71 13.05 9.33
CA THR A 92 -8.06 14.48 9.41
C THR A 92 -8.41 15.09 8.07
N PHE A 93 -7.56 14.91 7.06
CA PHE A 93 -7.72 15.55 5.75
C PHE A 93 -8.64 14.77 4.83
N LYS A 94 -8.91 13.48 5.12
CA LYS A 94 -9.78 12.62 4.32
C LYS A 94 -9.40 12.58 2.83
N VAL A 95 -8.09 12.64 2.54
CA VAL A 95 -7.53 12.57 1.18
C VAL A 95 -6.25 11.74 1.22
N GLY A 96 -6.07 10.83 0.25
CA GLY A 96 -4.83 10.05 0.10
C GLY A 96 -4.69 9.45 -1.30
N ASN A 97 -3.48 9.51 -1.89
CA ASN A 97 -3.19 8.84 -3.16
C ASN A 97 -2.77 7.38 -2.95
N CYS A 98 -2.48 6.68 -4.04
CA CYS A 98 -2.10 5.27 -4.00
C CYS A 98 -0.89 4.96 -3.10
N ALA A 99 0.11 5.85 -3.02
CA ALA A 99 1.28 5.69 -2.17
C ALA A 99 0.94 5.86 -0.68
N GLU A 100 0.23 6.93 -0.27
CA GLU A 100 -0.10 7.11 1.15
C GLU A 100 -1.09 6.04 1.65
N LEU A 101 -2.04 5.62 0.81
CA LEU A 101 -2.93 4.50 1.12
C LEU A 101 -2.16 3.18 1.25
N ALA A 102 -1.19 2.92 0.36
CA ALA A 102 -0.35 1.73 0.44
C ALA A 102 0.55 1.73 1.68
N GLU A 103 1.18 2.86 2.03
CA GLU A 103 2.03 3.00 3.22
C GLU A 103 1.23 2.80 4.50
N THR A 104 0.04 3.40 4.58
CA THR A 104 -0.86 3.21 5.71
C THR A 104 -1.33 1.75 5.78
N GLY A 105 -1.72 1.17 4.66
CA GLY A 105 -2.13 -0.23 4.57
C GLY A 105 -1.04 -1.22 4.97
N LYS A 106 0.19 -0.99 4.54
CA LYS A 106 1.38 -1.77 4.95
C LYS A 106 1.58 -1.63 6.45
N THR A 107 1.51 -0.42 6.99
CA THR A 107 1.63 -0.18 8.43
C THR A 107 0.58 -0.97 9.22
N ILE A 108 -0.68 -0.94 8.77
CA ILE A 108 -1.78 -1.72 9.39
C ILE A 108 -1.54 -3.23 9.25
N CYS A 109 -1.02 -3.70 8.10
CA CYS A 109 -0.61 -5.10 7.95
C CYS A 109 0.41 -5.50 9.03
N LYS A 110 1.44 -4.67 9.24
CA LYS A 110 2.50 -4.90 10.24
C LYS A 110 1.96 -4.81 11.67
N MET A 111 1.07 -3.85 11.96
CA MET A 111 0.34 -3.78 13.22
C MET A 111 -0.41 -5.08 13.50
N ASN A 112 -0.95 -5.73 12.47
CA ASN A 112 -1.64 -7.02 12.59
C ASN A 112 -0.74 -8.25 12.37
N ARG A 113 0.58 -8.10 12.55
CA ARG A 113 1.60 -9.17 12.46
C ARG A 113 1.69 -9.85 11.08
N ILE A 114 1.30 -9.14 10.02
CA ILE A 114 1.46 -9.59 8.63
C ILE A 114 2.80 -9.03 8.12
N ASN A 115 3.89 -9.75 8.36
CA ASN A 115 5.24 -9.20 8.19
C ASN A 115 5.82 -9.35 6.78
N ASN A 116 5.34 -10.29 5.96
CA ASN A 116 5.85 -10.51 4.61
C ASN A 116 5.03 -9.72 3.58
N CYS A 117 5.01 -8.40 3.75
CA CYS A 117 4.36 -7.46 2.86
C CYS A 117 5.20 -6.20 2.65
N ASP A 118 5.26 -5.76 1.41
CA ASP A 118 6.02 -4.60 0.96
C ASP A 118 5.27 -3.87 -0.15
N ILE A 119 5.71 -2.64 -0.42
CA ILE A 119 5.08 -1.74 -1.38
C ILE A 119 5.84 -1.75 -2.69
N PHE A 120 5.09 -1.75 -3.79
CA PHE A 120 5.62 -1.77 -5.14
C PHE A 120 4.89 -0.76 -6.01
N THR A 121 5.64 -0.03 -6.84
CA THR A 121 5.08 0.70 -7.98
C THR A 121 4.93 -0.22 -9.18
N LEU A 122 3.89 0.05 -9.96
CA LEU A 122 3.49 -0.76 -11.10
C LEU A 122 4.03 -0.16 -12.40
N HIS A 123 4.58 -1.04 -13.24
CA HIS A 123 5.10 -0.68 -14.55
C HIS A 123 4.57 -1.67 -15.60
N ALA A 124 4.43 -1.20 -16.84
CA ALA A 124 4.08 -2.02 -17.98
C ALA A 124 5.28 -2.15 -18.91
N LYS A 125 5.53 -3.37 -19.40
CA LYS A 125 6.54 -3.67 -20.42
C LYS A 125 5.85 -4.15 -21.69
N SER A 126 6.03 -3.41 -22.78
CA SER A 126 5.50 -3.75 -24.10
C SER A 126 6.29 -4.88 -24.78
N PRO A 127 5.72 -5.51 -25.84
CA PRO A 127 6.41 -6.55 -26.60
C PRO A 127 7.75 -6.11 -27.20
N ASP A 128 7.88 -4.83 -27.57
CA ASP A 128 9.13 -4.22 -28.07
C ASP A 128 10.14 -3.91 -26.95
N GLY A 129 9.83 -4.26 -25.70
CA GLY A 129 10.73 -4.15 -24.55
C GLY A 129 10.70 -2.81 -23.83
N LYS A 130 9.95 -1.81 -24.30
CA LYS A 130 9.83 -0.50 -23.62
C LYS A 130 9.08 -0.65 -22.31
N ILE A 131 9.49 0.14 -21.31
CA ILE A 131 8.89 0.14 -19.97
C ILE A 131 8.32 1.53 -19.68
N ARG A 132 7.12 1.56 -19.09
CA ARG A 132 6.45 2.78 -18.64
C ARG A 132 5.75 2.57 -17.29
N ALA A 133 5.60 3.64 -16.52
CA ALA A 133 4.86 3.61 -15.25
C ALA A 133 3.35 3.49 -15.47
N LEU A 134 2.65 2.88 -14.51
CA LEU A 134 1.18 2.82 -14.43
C LEU A 134 0.61 3.76 -13.34
N ASP A 135 1.39 4.73 -12.86
CA ASP A 135 1.01 5.70 -11.81
C ASP A 135 0.22 5.08 -10.64
N GLN A 136 0.62 3.88 -10.22
CA GLN A 136 -0.09 3.09 -9.22
C GLN A 136 0.89 2.39 -8.28
N THR A 137 0.52 2.40 -7.00
CA THR A 137 1.27 1.78 -5.91
C THR A 137 0.37 0.76 -5.19
N MET A 138 0.94 -0.38 -4.80
CA MET A 138 0.19 -1.47 -4.18
C MET A 138 1.04 -2.21 -3.14
N ILE A 139 0.39 -3.05 -2.34
CA ILE A 139 1.05 -3.93 -1.37
C ILE A 139 1.07 -5.35 -1.94
N ALA A 140 2.24 -5.98 -2.03
CA ALA A 140 2.39 -7.38 -2.39
C ALA A 140 2.87 -8.20 -1.20
N PHE A 141 2.46 -9.47 -1.14
CA PHE A 141 2.81 -10.38 -0.06
C PHE A 141 3.62 -11.56 -0.58
N LYS A 142 4.44 -12.16 0.28
CA LYS A 142 5.24 -13.36 -0.04
C LYS A 142 6.14 -13.19 -1.27
N VAL A 143 6.63 -11.97 -1.50
CA VAL A 143 7.63 -11.72 -2.55
C VAL A 143 8.95 -12.37 -2.11
N PRO A 144 9.63 -13.16 -2.99
CA PRO A 144 10.90 -13.79 -2.64
C PRO A 144 11.93 -12.78 -2.14
N LYS A 145 12.68 -13.14 -1.08
CA LYS A 145 13.68 -12.24 -0.45
C LYS A 145 14.66 -11.64 -1.46
N SER A 146 15.08 -12.38 -2.48
CA SER A 146 15.99 -11.89 -3.53
C SER A 146 15.41 -10.76 -4.37
N LYS A 147 14.08 -10.71 -4.54
CA LYS A 147 13.35 -9.66 -5.27
C LYS A 147 12.91 -8.49 -4.38
N ASN A 148 13.21 -8.57 -3.07
CA ASN A 148 12.75 -7.63 -2.06
C ASN A 148 13.84 -7.26 -1.05
N ASN A 149 15.11 -7.47 -1.42
CA ASN A 149 16.23 -7.13 -0.55
C ASN A 149 16.58 -5.64 -0.67
N ARG A 150 17.46 -5.18 0.23
CA ARG A 150 17.90 -3.78 0.29
C ARG A 150 18.54 -3.30 -1.02
N ILE A 151 19.23 -4.18 -1.75
CA ILE A 151 19.88 -3.83 -3.03
C ILE A 151 18.80 -3.59 -4.09
N THR A 152 17.83 -4.51 -4.23
CA THR A 152 16.71 -4.36 -5.18
C THR A 152 15.90 -3.11 -4.88
N LYS A 153 15.62 -2.82 -3.60
CA LYS A 153 14.93 -1.60 -3.15
C LYS A 153 15.71 -0.33 -3.50
N LYS A 154 17.00 -0.27 -3.14
CA LYS A 154 17.85 0.90 -3.41
C LYS A 154 18.04 1.16 -4.91
N ASN A 155 18.18 0.10 -5.70
CA ASN A 155 18.37 0.19 -7.14
C ASN A 155 17.04 0.27 -7.91
N GLY A 156 15.90 0.13 -7.23
CA GLY A 156 14.58 0.09 -7.84
C GLY A 156 14.47 -0.97 -8.95
N THR A 157 15.07 -2.14 -8.76
CA THR A 157 15.13 -3.16 -9.82
C THR A 157 13.75 -3.75 -10.08
N MET A 158 13.26 -3.61 -11.31
CA MET A 158 11.98 -4.13 -11.74
C MET A 158 12.03 -5.64 -11.96
N PHE A 159 10.93 -6.33 -11.67
CA PHE A 159 10.80 -7.77 -11.94
C PHE A 159 9.38 -8.16 -12.37
N GLU A 160 9.29 -9.27 -13.11
CA GLU A 160 8.01 -9.93 -13.39
C GLU A 160 7.57 -10.72 -12.13
N PRO A 161 6.42 -10.37 -11.52
CA PRO A 161 5.91 -11.07 -10.35
C PRO A 161 5.27 -12.42 -10.74
N ALA A 162 5.32 -13.40 -9.84
CA ALA A 162 4.62 -14.66 -10.07
C ALA A 162 3.09 -14.45 -10.02
N PRO A 163 2.30 -15.17 -10.84
CA PRO A 163 0.85 -14.91 -10.97
C PRO A 163 0.02 -15.10 -9.69
N ASP A 164 0.52 -15.91 -8.77
CA ASP A 164 -0.12 -16.30 -7.51
C ASP A 164 0.25 -15.41 -6.32
N ILE A 165 1.21 -14.48 -6.48
CA ILE A 165 1.58 -13.50 -5.45
C ILE A 165 0.32 -12.75 -4.99
N PRO A 166 -0.03 -12.81 -3.69
CA PRO A 166 -1.17 -12.06 -3.17
C PRO A 166 -0.87 -10.57 -3.20
N VAL A 167 -1.92 -9.79 -3.45
CA VAL A 167 -1.86 -8.33 -3.58
C VAL A 167 -3.01 -7.67 -2.84
N LEU A 168 -2.75 -6.48 -2.30
CA LEU A 168 -3.74 -5.58 -1.70
C LEU A 168 -3.55 -4.19 -2.29
N ASP A 169 -4.62 -3.65 -2.86
CA ASP A 169 -4.66 -2.32 -3.45
C ASP A 169 -5.83 -1.53 -2.84
N LEU A 170 -5.51 -0.68 -1.86
CA LEU A 170 -6.49 0.09 -1.10
C LEU A 170 -7.09 1.25 -1.91
N TYR A 171 -6.35 1.71 -2.92
CA TYR A 171 -6.83 2.74 -3.83
C TYR A 171 -8.00 2.21 -4.67
N MET A 172 -7.88 1.00 -5.23
CA MET A 172 -8.94 0.35 -6.04
C MET A 172 -10.03 -0.33 -5.19
N ASN A 173 -10.70 0.44 -4.32
CA ASN A 173 -11.75 -0.04 -3.40
C ASN A 173 -11.32 -1.26 -2.56
N GLY A 174 -10.04 -1.30 -2.19
CA GLY A 174 -9.46 -2.42 -1.45
C GLY A 174 -9.48 -3.71 -2.25
N PHE A 175 -9.06 -3.68 -3.51
CA PHE A 175 -8.89 -4.92 -4.25
C PHE A 175 -7.94 -5.85 -3.47
N SER A 176 -8.38 -7.07 -3.22
CA SER A 176 -7.60 -8.10 -2.56
C SER A 176 -7.68 -9.38 -3.40
N GLY A 177 -6.56 -9.81 -3.96
CA GLY A 177 -6.50 -10.95 -4.87
C GLY A 177 -5.07 -11.38 -5.13
N ASN A 178 -4.80 -11.90 -6.32
CA ASN A 178 -3.44 -12.19 -6.79
C ASN A 178 -3.08 -11.37 -8.05
N VAL A 179 -1.81 -11.41 -8.45
CA VAL A 179 -1.29 -10.73 -9.64
C VAL A 179 -2.08 -11.07 -10.91
N ARG A 180 -2.48 -12.34 -11.09
CA ARG A 180 -3.29 -12.74 -12.25
C ARG A 180 -4.62 -11.98 -12.30
N GLN A 181 -5.31 -11.88 -11.16
CA GLN A 181 -6.58 -11.17 -11.03
C GLN A 181 -6.38 -9.65 -11.14
N SER A 182 -5.26 -9.12 -10.62
CA SER A 182 -5.01 -7.69 -10.57
C SER A 182 -4.81 -7.06 -11.95
N ARG A 183 -4.34 -7.82 -12.95
CA ARG A 183 -4.19 -7.31 -14.33
C ARG A 183 -5.48 -6.68 -14.88
N LYS A 184 -6.64 -7.23 -14.52
CA LYS A 184 -7.95 -6.70 -14.95
C LYS A 184 -8.27 -5.35 -14.34
N ILE A 185 -7.86 -5.11 -13.10
CA ILE A 185 -8.07 -3.80 -12.47
C ILE A 185 -7.04 -2.79 -13.00
N TYR A 186 -5.84 -3.23 -13.33
CA TYR A 186 -4.77 -2.33 -13.78
C TYR A 186 -4.94 -1.80 -15.20
N SER A 187 -5.92 -2.29 -15.97
CA SER A 187 -6.32 -1.65 -17.21
C SER A 187 -6.88 -0.23 -16.98
N SER A 188 -7.42 0.08 -15.80
CA SER A 188 -7.84 1.45 -15.46
C SER A 188 -6.66 2.42 -15.37
N PHE A 189 -5.44 1.90 -15.21
CA PHE A 189 -4.19 2.66 -15.23
C PHE A 189 -3.46 2.53 -16.58
N GLY A 190 -4.17 2.03 -17.59
CA GLY A 190 -3.68 1.92 -18.95
C GLY A 190 -2.88 0.66 -19.25
N LEU A 191 -2.82 -0.35 -18.37
CA LEU A 191 -2.18 -1.63 -18.71
C LEU A 191 -2.90 -2.28 -19.91
N LYS A 192 -2.17 -2.49 -21.01
CA LYS A 192 -2.71 -3.10 -22.23
C LYS A 192 -2.70 -4.63 -22.14
N PRO A 193 -3.56 -5.34 -22.89
CA PRO A 193 -3.64 -6.80 -22.84
C PRO A 193 -2.32 -7.52 -23.18
N ASP A 194 -1.56 -6.97 -24.13
CA ASP A 194 -0.29 -7.48 -24.65
C ASP A 194 0.93 -7.09 -23.80
N GLU A 195 0.77 -6.18 -22.84
CA GLU A 195 1.85 -5.73 -21.95
C GLU A 195 2.04 -6.65 -20.74
N LYS A 196 3.29 -6.80 -20.33
CA LYS A 196 3.65 -7.47 -19.08
C LYS A 196 3.60 -6.51 -17.90
N LEU A 197 3.05 -6.97 -16.78
CA LEU A 197 3.05 -6.22 -15.53
C LEU A 197 4.38 -6.45 -14.81
N LEU A 198 5.05 -5.38 -14.42
CA LEU A 198 6.29 -5.37 -13.66
C LEU A 198 6.07 -4.71 -12.30
N PHE A 199 6.74 -5.25 -11.28
CA PHE A 199 6.81 -4.64 -9.95
C PHE A 199 8.17 -3.99 -9.79
N LYS A 200 8.17 -2.73 -9.33
CA LYS A 200 9.35 -2.03 -8.85
C LYS A 200 9.22 -1.86 -7.33
N PRO A 201 10.15 -2.37 -6.53
CA PRO A 201 10.06 -2.21 -5.09
C PRO A 201 10.29 -0.75 -4.70
N GLU A 202 9.47 -0.25 -3.78
CA GLU A 202 9.64 1.09 -3.23
C GLU A 202 10.54 1.07 -1.99
N ASN A 203 11.33 2.13 -1.84
CA ASN A 203 12.13 2.32 -0.64
C ASN A 203 11.29 3.00 0.43
N THR A 204 10.50 2.19 1.14
CA THR A 204 9.63 2.63 2.23
C THR A 204 10.32 2.43 3.58
N TYR A 205 10.00 3.28 4.55
CA TYR A 205 10.41 3.04 5.94
C TYR A 205 9.82 1.73 6.47
N GLU A 206 10.57 1.06 7.35
CA GLU A 206 10.11 -0.15 8.02
C GLU A 206 9.92 0.17 9.51
N PRO A 207 8.69 0.05 10.05
CA PRO A 207 8.45 0.29 11.46
C PRO A 207 9.14 -0.81 12.29
N ASP A 208 9.88 -0.41 13.31
CA ASP A 208 10.39 -1.36 14.30
C ASP A 208 9.28 -1.88 15.22
N ILE A 209 9.58 -2.92 16.01
CA ILE A 209 8.59 -3.56 16.89
C ILE A 209 8.02 -2.56 17.91
N ASN A 210 8.86 -1.68 18.47
CA ASN A 210 8.41 -0.69 19.45
C ASN A 210 7.44 0.31 18.84
N THR A 211 7.72 0.75 17.61
CA THR A 211 6.87 1.62 16.81
C THR A 211 5.54 0.95 16.54
N ILE A 212 5.54 -0.32 16.13
CA ILE A 212 4.31 -1.09 15.90
C ILE A 212 3.46 -1.19 17.16
N GLU A 213 4.04 -1.52 18.32
CA GLU A 213 3.26 -1.65 19.55
C GLU A 213 2.68 -0.31 20.04
N LYS A 214 3.43 0.79 19.90
CA LYS A 214 2.90 2.13 20.18
C LYS A 214 1.72 2.49 19.26
N LEU A 215 1.84 2.22 17.95
CA LEU A 215 0.75 2.46 17.00
C LEU A 215 -0.48 1.59 17.31
N ARG A 216 -0.29 0.34 17.75
CA ARG A 216 -1.38 -0.55 18.17
C ARG A 216 -2.13 0.01 19.38
N GLN A 217 -1.43 0.65 20.31
CA GLN A 217 -2.04 1.29 21.49
C GLN A 217 -2.77 2.58 21.12
N GLU A 218 -2.21 3.41 20.24
CA GLU A 218 -2.80 4.70 19.86
C GLU A 218 -3.97 4.55 18.88
N PHE A 219 -3.92 3.55 17.98
CA PHE A 219 -4.95 3.29 16.99
C PHE A 219 -5.56 1.87 17.12
N PRO A 220 -6.24 1.56 18.24
CA PRO A 220 -6.78 0.23 18.49
C PRO A 220 -7.91 -0.17 17.52
N GLY A 221 -8.52 0.78 16.81
CA GLY A 221 -9.49 0.51 15.74
C GLY A 221 -8.87 -0.16 14.50
N LEU A 222 -7.54 -0.04 14.32
CA LEU A 222 -6.80 -0.61 13.19
C LEU A 222 -6.28 -2.04 13.45
N VAL A 223 -6.53 -2.59 14.64
CA VAL A 223 -6.13 -3.95 15.03
C VAL A 223 -7.35 -4.86 15.01
N PHE A 224 -7.29 -5.95 14.25
CA PHE A 224 -8.35 -6.97 14.28
C PHE A 224 -8.10 -7.99 15.40
N ASN A 225 -9.18 -8.52 15.99
CA ASN A 225 -9.20 -9.39 17.17
C ASN A 225 -8.60 -8.73 18.42
N LYS A 226 -9.33 -7.74 18.95
CA LYS A 226 -9.05 -7.10 20.26
C LYS A 226 -9.04 -8.13 21.38
#